data_AF-A0A8J7UVG4-F1
#
_entry.id   AF-A0A8J7UVG4-F1
#
_cell.length_a   1.000
_cell.length_b   1.000
_cell.length_c   1.000
_cell.angle_alpha   90.00
_cell.angle_beta   90.00
_cell.angle_gamma   90.00
#
_symmetry.space_group_name_H-M   'P 1'
#
loop_
_entity.id
_entity.type
_entity.pdbx_description
1 polymer ?
#
loop_
_entity_poly.entity_id
_entity_poly.type
_entity_poly.pdbx_seq_one_letter_code
_entity_poly.pdbx_strand_id
1 'polypeptide(L)'
;MNKILATVVIFVLVLPGIAESQIRADRETPTSQMFRLGEGVVRIAEPGEIADTLSLWGDVSAPGRYIVPRGTTVHELISYARGPISLRTGETTLDWSEVRLEVAISRVNPETGEEEVTNFRYRYNEPVPADMRGFKLQGDDMVSLQVRRRPIFRDYVQVVAPAVSLLLNAILLYDRARGN
;
A
#
# COMPACT_ATOMS: atom_id res chain seq x y z
N MET A 1 13.75 47.61 11.56
CA MET A 1 14.44 46.35 11.91
C MET A 1 13.66 45.51 12.95
N ASN A 2 13.14 46.10 14.03
CA ASN A 2 12.46 45.33 15.10
C ASN A 2 11.15 44.62 14.70
N LYS A 3 10.40 45.11 13.70
CA LYS A 3 9.13 44.50 13.30
C LYS A 3 9.33 43.14 12.60
N ILE A 4 10.36 43.00 11.77
CA ILE A 4 10.65 41.75 11.03
C ILE A 4 11.15 40.67 11.99
N LEU A 5 12.00 41.04 12.95
CA LEU A 5 12.50 40.11 13.97
C LEU A 5 11.34 39.57 14.84
N ALA A 6 10.40 40.43 15.22
CA ALA A 6 9.22 40.04 15.98
C ALA A 6 8.31 39.08 15.20
N THR A 7 8.11 39.29 13.90
CA THR A 7 7.30 38.40 13.06
C THR A 7 7.94 37.02 12.89
N VAL A 8 9.27 36.96 12.73
CA VAL A 8 9.99 35.68 12.62
C VAL A 8 9.94 34.90 13.93
N VAL A 9 10.08 35.57 15.08
CA VAL A 9 10.00 34.92 16.40
C VAL A 9 8.60 34.36 16.67
N ILE A 10 7.54 35.09 16.30
CA ILE A 10 6.16 34.61 16.42
C ILE A 10 5.93 33.40 15.50
N PHE A 11 6.45 33.42 14.27
CA PHE A 11 6.30 32.32 13.33
C PHE A 11 7.01 31.03 13.79
N VAL A 12 8.21 31.15 14.37
CA VAL A 12 8.98 30.02 14.91
C VAL A 12 8.32 29.40 16.16
N LEU A 13 7.64 30.20 16.99
CA LEU A 13 6.98 29.71 18.20
C LEU A 13 5.61 29.05 17.93
N VAL A 14 4.90 29.43 16.87
CA VAL A 14 3.56 28.90 16.59
C VAL A 14 3.58 27.61 15.77
N LEU A 15 4.58 27.43 14.90
CA LEU A 15 4.73 26.22 14.06
C LEU A 15 4.78 24.88 14.84
N PRO A 16 5.54 24.73 15.95
CA PRO A 16 5.60 23.44 16.65
C PRO A 16 4.28 23.06 17.35
N GLY A 17 3.49 24.03 17.81
CA GLY A 17 2.20 23.76 18.47
C GLY A 17 1.13 23.21 17.51
N ILE A 18 1.16 23.63 16.24
CA ILE A 18 0.25 23.14 15.21
C ILE A 18 0.63 21.70 14.80
N ALA A 19 1.93 21.39 14.72
CA ALA A 19 2.40 20.05 14.42
C ALA A 19 2.01 19.03 15.51
N GLU A 20 2.14 19.38 16.79
CA GLU A 20 1.78 18.47 17.89
C GLU A 20 0.27 18.20 18.01
N SER A 21 -0.57 19.20 17.75
CA SER A 21 -2.03 19.04 17.84
C SER A 21 -2.60 18.12 16.76
N GLN A 22 -2.01 18.12 15.55
CA GLN A 22 -2.38 17.16 14.50
C GLN A 22 -1.90 15.74 14.84
N ILE A 23 -0.71 15.59 15.44
CA ILE A 23 -0.16 14.28 15.84
C ILE A 23 -0.92 13.66 17.03
N ARG A 24 -1.49 14.47 17.94
CA ARG A 24 -2.31 13.96 19.07
C ARG A 24 -3.73 13.58 18.65
N ALA A 25 -4.34 14.31 17.71
CA ALA A 25 -5.67 13.98 17.19
C ALA A 25 -5.72 12.60 16.50
N ASP A 26 -4.61 12.17 15.88
CA ASP A 26 -4.48 10.84 15.26
C ASP A 26 -4.29 9.69 16.27
N ARG A 27 -4.02 9.97 17.56
CA ARG A 27 -3.72 8.93 18.57
C ARG A 27 -4.89 8.55 19.47
N GLU A 28 -5.98 9.33 19.52
CA GLU A 28 -7.01 9.18 20.57
C GLU A 28 -8.39 8.73 20.10
N THR A 29 -8.55 8.28 18.84
CA THR A 29 -9.76 7.54 18.48
C THR A 29 -9.45 6.04 18.40
N PRO A 30 -9.81 5.25 19.43
CA PRO A 30 -9.95 3.82 19.26
C PRO A 30 -11.18 3.63 18.35
N THR A 31 -10.97 3.70 17.04
CA THR A 31 -11.97 3.24 16.09
C THR A 31 -12.15 1.76 16.37
N SER A 32 -13.24 1.44 17.07
CA SER A 32 -13.76 0.09 17.12
C SER A 32 -13.77 -0.42 15.69
N GLN A 33 -13.17 -1.59 15.49
CA GLN A 33 -13.15 -2.30 14.21
C GLN A 33 -14.60 -2.63 13.84
N MET A 34 -15.32 -1.64 13.32
CA MET A 34 -16.67 -1.83 12.79
C MET A 34 -16.49 -2.71 11.56
N PHE A 35 -16.80 -3.98 11.73
CA PHE A 35 -16.72 -5.02 10.73
C PHE A 35 -17.52 -4.58 9.50
N ARG A 36 -16.82 -4.01 8.50
CA ARG A 36 -17.41 -3.60 7.23
C ARG A 36 -17.69 -4.86 6.41
N LEU A 37 -18.85 -5.46 6.67
CA LEU A 37 -19.54 -6.49 5.88
C LEU A 37 -19.95 -6.02 4.47
N GLY A 38 -19.23 -5.07 3.88
CA GLY A 38 -19.49 -4.56 2.53
C GLY A 38 -18.78 -5.41 1.47
N GLU A 39 -19.59 -6.11 0.66
CA GLU A 39 -19.36 -6.44 -0.76
C GLU A 39 -18.21 -7.39 -1.12
N GLY A 40 -18.24 -8.61 -0.56
CA GLY A 40 -17.52 -9.74 -1.14
C GLY A 40 -18.08 -11.05 -0.59
N VAL A 41 -18.34 -12.03 -1.47
CA VAL A 41 -18.65 -13.39 -1.03
C VAL A 41 -17.36 -14.01 -0.53
N VAL A 42 -17.11 -13.92 0.78
CA VAL A 42 -16.03 -14.66 1.43
C VAL A 42 -16.55 -16.05 1.70
N ARG A 43 -16.22 -17.01 0.83
CA ARG A 43 -16.53 -18.42 1.06
C ARG A 43 -15.50 -18.98 2.05
N ILE A 44 -15.87 -18.98 3.31
CA ILE A 44 -15.19 -19.72 4.37
C ILE A 44 -15.64 -21.18 4.22
N ALA A 45 -14.71 -22.14 4.33
CA ALA A 45 -15.05 -23.56 4.20
C ALA A 45 -16.22 -23.93 5.15
N GLU A 46 -17.19 -24.70 4.63
CA GLU A 46 -18.36 -25.10 5.43
C GLU A 46 -17.98 -26.16 6.47
N PRO A 47 -18.68 -26.23 7.62
CA PRO A 47 -18.47 -27.30 8.59
C PRO A 47 -18.64 -28.69 7.95
N GLY A 48 -17.55 -29.46 7.89
CA GLY A 48 -17.52 -30.79 7.25
C GLY A 48 -16.80 -30.83 5.89
N GLU A 49 -16.44 -29.67 5.32
CA GLU A 49 -15.57 -29.57 4.14
C GLU A 49 -14.10 -29.68 4.55
N ILE A 50 -13.29 -30.39 3.75
CA ILE A 50 -11.84 -30.43 3.98
C ILE A 50 -11.26 -29.06 3.62
N ALA A 51 -10.71 -28.38 4.62
CA ALA A 51 -10.19 -27.03 4.49
C ALA A 51 -8.69 -26.98 4.71
N ASP A 52 -8.02 -26.12 3.96
CA ASP A 52 -6.63 -25.76 4.14
C ASP A 52 -6.55 -24.34 4.72
N THR A 53 -5.55 -24.08 5.55
CA THR A 53 -5.33 -22.75 6.12
C THR A 53 -4.20 -22.05 5.38
N LEU A 54 -4.47 -20.85 4.86
CA LEU A 54 -3.58 -20.09 4.01
C LEU A 54 -3.33 -18.70 4.61
N SER A 55 -2.17 -18.12 4.35
CA SER A 55 -1.88 -16.74 4.77
C SER A 55 -1.71 -15.84 3.55
N LEU A 56 -2.43 -14.71 3.51
CA LEU A 56 -2.34 -13.73 2.43
C LEU A 56 -1.91 -12.37 2.98
N TRP A 57 -0.85 -11.82 2.41
CA TRP A 57 -0.26 -10.54 2.84
C TRP A 57 0.02 -9.60 1.66
N GLY A 58 0.32 -8.36 1.98
CA GLY A 58 0.73 -7.33 1.03
C GLY A 58 -0.42 -6.42 0.59
N ASP A 59 -0.36 -5.98 -0.67
CA ASP A 59 -1.21 -4.95 -1.28
C ASP A 59 -2.58 -5.50 -1.68
N VAL A 60 -3.29 -6.13 -0.74
CA VAL A 60 -4.66 -6.66 -0.90
C VAL A 60 -5.62 -5.95 0.04
N SER A 61 -6.90 -5.86 -0.35
CA SER A 61 -7.91 -5.12 0.41
C SER A 61 -8.17 -5.70 1.80
N ALA A 62 -8.07 -7.02 1.96
CA ALA A 62 -8.18 -7.70 3.24
C ALA A 62 -7.02 -8.69 3.43
N PRO A 63 -5.87 -8.27 3.98
CA PRO A 63 -4.81 -9.21 4.34
C PRO A 63 -5.20 -10.03 5.58
N GLY A 64 -4.69 -11.25 5.69
CA GLY A 64 -4.92 -12.10 6.86
C GLY A 64 -4.80 -13.59 6.58
N ARG A 65 -5.24 -14.38 7.57
CA ARG A 65 -5.27 -15.85 7.49
C ARG A 65 -6.66 -16.30 7.08
N TYR A 66 -6.73 -17.18 6.09
CA TYR A 66 -7.94 -17.68 5.47
C TYR A 66 -8.07 -19.19 5.67
N ILE A 67 -9.26 -19.65 6.04
CA ILE A 67 -9.61 -21.08 6.03
C ILE A 67 -10.45 -21.30 4.79
N VAL A 68 -9.88 -21.98 3.79
CA VAL A 68 -10.49 -22.14 2.47
C VAL A 68 -10.63 -23.60 2.10
N PRO A 69 -11.55 -23.97 1.20
CA PRO A 69 -11.65 -25.31 0.66
C PRO A 69 -10.33 -25.81 0.07
N ARG A 70 -10.03 -27.09 0.26
CA ARG A 70 -8.86 -27.70 -0.36
C ARG A 70 -8.89 -27.56 -1.88
N GLY A 71 -7.74 -27.22 -2.45
CA GLY A 71 -7.59 -27.00 -3.89
C GLY A 71 -8.02 -25.61 -4.36
N THR A 72 -8.29 -24.69 -3.43
CA THR A 72 -8.41 -23.26 -3.72
C THR A 72 -7.18 -22.79 -4.48
N THR A 73 -7.42 -21.98 -5.51
CA THR A 73 -6.39 -21.42 -6.36
C THR A 73 -5.96 -20.02 -5.89
N VAL A 74 -4.81 -19.57 -6.39
CA VAL A 74 -4.27 -18.24 -6.06
C VAL A 74 -5.25 -17.11 -6.42
N HIS A 75 -5.89 -17.20 -7.58
CA HIS A 75 -6.82 -16.17 -8.04
C HIS A 75 -8.11 -16.12 -7.19
N GLU A 76 -8.60 -17.27 -6.72
CA GLU A 76 -9.74 -17.35 -5.80
C GLU A 76 -9.39 -16.76 -4.45
N LEU A 77 -8.23 -17.08 -3.88
CA LEU A 77 -7.79 -16.51 -2.60
C LEU A 77 -7.68 -14.98 -2.65
N ILE A 78 -7.09 -14.42 -3.73
CA ILE A 78 -7.03 -12.97 -3.95
C ILE A 78 -8.45 -12.39 -4.06
N SER A 79 -9.38 -13.10 -4.68
CA SER A 79 -10.79 -12.67 -4.80
C SER A 79 -11.49 -12.68 -3.43
N TYR A 80 -11.26 -13.68 -2.59
CA TYR A 80 -11.76 -13.72 -1.20
C TYR A 80 -11.24 -12.54 -0.37
N ALA A 81 -10.01 -12.11 -0.64
CA ALA A 81 -9.41 -10.93 -0.05
C ALA A 81 -9.84 -9.60 -0.67
N ARG A 82 -10.89 -9.61 -1.51
CA ARG A 82 -11.46 -8.46 -2.22
C ARG A 82 -10.48 -7.79 -3.19
N GLY A 83 -9.59 -8.59 -3.76
CA GLY A 83 -8.66 -8.17 -4.80
C GLY A 83 -7.50 -7.28 -4.31
N PRO A 84 -6.62 -6.87 -5.24
CA PRO A 84 -5.54 -5.93 -4.96
C PRO A 84 -6.09 -4.58 -4.48
N ILE A 85 -5.37 -3.92 -3.56
CA ILE A 85 -5.74 -2.56 -3.16
C ILE A 85 -5.71 -1.65 -4.38
N SER A 86 -6.78 -0.88 -4.54
CA SER A 86 -6.75 0.20 -5.51
C SER A 86 -5.93 1.36 -4.93
N LEU A 87 -4.81 1.74 -5.55
CA LEU A 87 -4.09 2.98 -5.22
C LEU A 87 -4.92 4.20 -5.66
N ARG A 88 -6.06 4.46 -5.01
CA ARG A 88 -6.84 5.69 -5.19
C ARG A 88 -6.23 6.78 -4.32
N THR A 89 -5.18 7.42 -4.81
CA THR A 89 -4.75 8.71 -4.26
C THR A 89 -5.71 9.76 -4.83
N GLY A 90 -6.35 10.54 -3.94
CA GLY A 90 -7.56 11.34 -4.21
C GLY A 90 -7.50 12.39 -5.33
N GLU A 91 -6.38 12.54 -6.03
CA GLU A 91 -6.19 13.52 -7.11
C GLU A 91 -5.65 12.92 -8.41
N THR A 92 -5.45 11.60 -8.50
CA THR A 92 -5.00 10.95 -9.73
C THR A 92 -5.92 9.78 -10.04
N THR A 93 -6.66 9.88 -11.14
CA THR A 93 -7.14 8.70 -11.87
C THR A 93 -5.92 7.90 -12.25
N LEU A 94 -5.53 6.97 -11.38
CA LEU A 94 -4.40 6.08 -11.60
C LEU A 94 -4.72 5.32 -12.89
N ASP A 95 -3.90 5.47 -13.92
CA ASP A 95 -4.05 4.70 -15.14
C ASP A 95 -3.68 3.25 -14.81
N TRP A 96 -4.70 2.43 -14.62
CA TRP A 96 -4.56 1.01 -14.29
C TRP A 96 -3.77 0.23 -15.36
N SER A 97 -3.56 0.80 -16.56
CA SER A 97 -2.77 0.18 -17.62
C SER A 97 -1.28 0.05 -17.29
N GLU A 98 -0.74 0.85 -16.36
CA GLU A 98 0.67 0.77 -15.95
C GLU A 98 0.90 0.01 -14.64
N VAL A 99 -0.17 -0.49 -14.02
CA VAL A 99 -0.09 -1.24 -12.77
C VAL A 99 0.36 -2.67 -13.05
N ARG A 100 1.42 -3.09 -12.38
CA ARG A 100 1.92 -4.48 -12.38
C ARG A 100 1.60 -5.13 -11.06
N LEU A 101 1.04 -6.33 -11.15
CA LEU A 101 0.80 -7.20 -10.01
C LEU A 101 1.91 -8.23 -9.96
N GLU A 102 2.54 -8.34 -8.80
CA GLU A 102 3.49 -9.41 -8.50
C GLU A 102 2.92 -10.25 -7.36
N VAL A 103 2.76 -11.55 -7.59
CA VAL A 103 2.27 -12.51 -6.60
C VAL A 103 3.38 -13.50 -6.33
N ALA A 104 3.82 -13.58 -5.10
CA ALA A 104 4.80 -14.57 -4.65
C ALA A 104 4.12 -15.55 -3.69
N ILE A 105 4.25 -16.84 -3.97
CA ILE A 105 3.78 -17.92 -3.11
C ILE A 105 5.01 -18.61 -2.53
N SER A 106 5.11 -18.59 -1.21
CA SER A 106 6.12 -19.29 -0.44
C SER A 106 5.50 -20.54 0.16
N ARG A 107 6.18 -21.67 -0.04
CA ARG A 107 5.86 -22.96 0.55
C ARG A 107 7.08 -23.51 1.25
N VAL A 108 6.93 -23.90 2.51
CA VAL A 108 7.98 -24.58 3.26
C VAL A 108 7.74 -26.09 3.16
N ASN A 109 8.73 -26.84 2.68
CA ASN A 109 8.67 -28.29 2.71
C ASN A 109 8.88 -28.77 4.17
N PRO A 110 7.92 -29.48 4.78
CA PRO A 110 8.03 -29.89 6.18
C PRO A 110 9.13 -30.93 6.43
N GLU A 111 9.56 -31.67 5.40
CA GLU A 111 10.57 -32.72 5.53
C GLU A 111 12.00 -32.18 5.41
N THR A 112 12.22 -31.24 4.48
CA THR A 112 13.56 -30.68 4.22
C THR A 112 13.78 -29.31 4.88
N GLY A 113 12.71 -28.61 5.25
CA GLY A 113 12.77 -27.23 5.74
C GLY A 113 13.09 -26.21 4.65
N GLU A 114 13.19 -26.62 3.39
CA GLU A 114 13.48 -25.73 2.26
C GLU A 114 12.24 -24.94 1.85
N GLU A 115 12.46 -23.67 1.50
CA GLU A 115 11.42 -22.77 1.03
C GLU A 115 11.41 -22.71 -0.50
N GLU A 116 10.29 -23.11 -1.09
CA GLU A 116 10.03 -22.96 -2.52
C GLU A 116 9.21 -21.69 -2.75
N VAL A 117 9.73 -20.79 -3.60
CA VAL A 117 9.06 -19.53 -3.93
C VAL A 117 8.67 -19.50 -5.41
N THR A 118 7.36 -19.50 -5.67
CA THR A 118 6.80 -19.32 -7.02
C THR A 118 6.36 -17.89 -7.22
N ASN A 119 6.77 -17.25 -8.32
CA ASN A 119 6.47 -15.85 -8.61
C ASN A 119 5.66 -15.71 -9.91
N PHE A 120 4.55 -14.97 -9.84
CA PHE A 120 3.75 -14.58 -10.98
C PHE A 120 3.77 -13.07 -11.15
N ARG A 121 4.00 -12.59 -12.38
CA ARG A 121 3.99 -11.16 -12.70
C ARG A 121 3.13 -10.91 -13.92
N TYR A 122 2.21 -9.96 -13.83
CA TYR A 122 1.35 -9.57 -14.95
C TYR A 122 0.86 -8.13 -14.78
N ARG A 123 0.38 -7.52 -15.86
CA ARG A 123 -0.25 -6.19 -15.77
C ARG A 123 -1.73 -6.32 -15.44
N TYR A 124 -2.27 -5.32 -14.76
CA TYR A 124 -3.69 -5.32 -14.38
C TYR A 124 -4.64 -5.38 -15.58
N ASN A 125 -4.24 -4.80 -16.72
CA ASN A 125 -5.01 -4.81 -17.96
C ASN A 125 -4.77 -6.05 -18.85
N GLU A 126 -3.91 -6.96 -18.43
CA GLU A 126 -3.63 -8.22 -19.11
C GLU A 126 -4.43 -9.36 -18.45
N PRO A 127 -4.82 -10.40 -19.22
CA PRO A 127 -5.47 -11.56 -18.63
C PRO A 127 -4.54 -12.24 -17.63
N VAL A 128 -5.11 -12.73 -16.52
CA VAL A 128 -4.35 -13.48 -15.50
C VAL A 128 -3.60 -14.65 -16.16
N PRO A 129 -2.29 -14.83 -15.89
CA PRO A 129 -1.51 -15.93 -16.46
C PRO A 129 -2.21 -17.28 -16.25
N ALA A 130 -2.16 -18.16 -17.27
CA ALA A 130 -2.81 -19.47 -17.21
C ALA A 130 -2.28 -20.30 -16.04
N ASP A 131 -0.96 -20.26 -15.84
CA ASP A 131 -0.27 -20.97 -14.76
C ASP A 131 -0.76 -20.51 -13.38
N MET A 132 -0.97 -19.20 -13.19
CA MET A 132 -1.49 -18.64 -11.94
C MET A 132 -2.96 -19.01 -11.70
N ARG A 133 -3.79 -19.04 -12.76
CA ARG A 133 -5.21 -19.43 -12.65
C ARG A 133 -5.36 -20.88 -12.21
N GLY A 134 -4.51 -21.78 -12.72
CA GLY A 134 -4.50 -23.19 -12.38
C GLY A 134 -3.70 -23.55 -11.12
N PHE A 135 -2.93 -22.61 -10.57
CA PHE A 135 -2.06 -22.88 -9.42
C PHE A 135 -2.91 -23.14 -8.16
N LYS A 136 -2.88 -24.39 -7.69
CA LYS A 136 -3.57 -24.82 -6.48
C LYS A 136 -2.69 -24.56 -5.26
N LEU A 137 -3.25 -23.87 -4.29
CA LEU A 137 -2.62 -23.64 -2.99
C LEU A 137 -2.75 -24.89 -2.13
N GLN A 138 -1.77 -25.07 -1.23
CA GLN A 138 -1.70 -26.13 -0.25
C GLN A 138 -1.71 -25.54 1.15
N GLY A 139 -2.05 -26.37 2.14
CA GLY A 139 -2.02 -25.96 3.55
C GLY A 139 -0.71 -25.31 3.94
N ASP A 140 -0.82 -24.22 4.68
CA ASP A 140 0.28 -23.39 5.18
C ASP A 140 1.08 -22.62 4.11
N ASP A 141 0.62 -22.58 2.86
CA ASP A 141 1.18 -21.66 1.87
C ASP A 141 1.02 -20.19 2.32
N MET A 142 2.08 -19.41 2.11
CA MET A 142 2.06 -17.96 2.28
C MET A 142 2.04 -17.27 0.92
N VAL A 143 0.96 -16.56 0.65
CA VAL A 143 0.80 -15.75 -0.56
C VAL A 143 1.06 -14.29 -0.21
N SER A 144 1.93 -13.63 -0.97
CA SER A 144 2.14 -12.19 -0.89
C SER A 144 1.83 -11.55 -2.23
N LEU A 145 1.12 -10.43 -2.21
CA LEU A 145 0.77 -9.66 -3.40
C LEU A 145 1.37 -8.27 -3.29
N GLN A 146 2.00 -7.80 -4.35
CA GLN A 146 2.55 -6.45 -4.45
C GLN A 146 2.00 -5.75 -5.68
N VAL A 147 1.55 -4.52 -5.50
CA VAL A 147 1.08 -3.63 -6.57
C VAL A 147 2.21 -2.66 -6.90
N ARG A 148 2.89 -2.89 -8.01
CA ARG A 148 3.96 -2.02 -8.50
C ARG A 148 3.39 -1.04 -9.53
N ARG A 149 3.57 0.26 -9.29
CA ARG A 149 3.30 1.31 -10.28
C ARG A 149 4.61 1.94 -10.75
N ARG A 150 4.65 2.39 -12.01
CA ARG A 150 5.73 3.26 -12.49
C ARG A 150 5.55 4.66 -11.91
N PRO A 151 6.62 5.35 -11.47
CA PRO A 151 6.51 6.75 -11.07
C PRO A 151 6.08 7.60 -12.26
N ILE A 152 5.04 8.41 -12.09
CA ILE A 152 4.59 9.37 -13.11
C ILE A 152 5.32 10.69 -12.95
N PHE A 153 5.36 11.52 -14.00
CA PHE A 153 6.01 12.85 -13.97
C PHE A 153 5.61 13.69 -12.74
N ARG A 154 4.33 13.63 -12.34
CA ARG A 154 3.82 14.34 -11.16
C ARG A 154 4.50 13.90 -9.85
N ASP A 155 4.79 12.61 -9.69
CA ASP A 155 5.48 12.07 -8.50
C ASP A 155 6.88 12.72 -8.38
N TYR A 156 7.58 12.90 -9.51
CA TYR A 156 8.87 13.60 -9.55
C TYR A 156 8.72 15.09 -9.20
N VAL A 157 7.75 15.78 -9.81
CA VAL A 157 7.51 17.21 -9.52
C VAL A 157 7.20 17.42 -8.05
N GLN A 158 6.40 16.56 -7.42
CA GLN A 158 6.05 16.69 -6.00
C GLN A 158 7.27 16.58 -5.07
N VAL A 159 8.26 15.75 -5.44
CA VAL A 159 9.50 15.59 -4.66
C VAL A 159 10.48 16.74 -4.94
N VAL A 160 10.60 17.18 -6.19
CA VAL A 160 11.61 18.16 -6.61
C VAL A 160 11.16 19.61 -6.40
N ALA A 161 9.87 19.92 -6.56
CA ALA A 161 9.35 21.28 -6.46
C ALA A 161 9.64 21.98 -5.11
N PRO A 162 9.54 21.31 -3.95
CA PRO A 162 9.91 21.93 -2.67
C PRO A 162 11.39 22.32 -2.61
N ALA A 163 12.29 21.46 -3.12
CA ALA A 163 13.73 21.73 -3.14
C ALA A 163 14.08 22.91 -4.06
N VAL A 164 13.50 22.95 -5.26
CA VAL A 164 13.65 24.08 -6.19
C VAL A 164 13.10 25.35 -5.57
N SER A 165 11.95 25.29 -4.89
CA SER A 165 11.34 26.45 -4.23
C SER A 165 12.22 26.98 -3.09
N LEU A 166 12.86 26.09 -2.31
CA LEU A 166 13.79 26.47 -1.25
C LEU A 166 15.04 27.15 -1.83
N LEU A 167 15.60 26.62 -2.92
CA LEU A 167 16.74 27.22 -3.62
C LEU A 167 16.39 28.60 -4.19
N LEU A 168 15.24 28.73 -4.86
CA LEU A 168 14.76 30.01 -5.38
C LEU A 168 14.57 31.03 -4.25
N ASN A 169 13.95 30.63 -3.14
CA ASN A 169 13.80 31.50 -1.97
C ASN A 169 15.15 31.92 -1.38
N ALA A 170 16.12 31.00 -1.29
CA ALA A 170 17.47 31.31 -0.81
C ALA A 170 18.19 32.31 -1.72
N ILE A 171 18.10 32.12 -3.05
CA ILE A 171 18.67 33.03 -4.05
C ILE A 171 18.03 34.42 -3.93
N LEU A 172 16.71 34.50 -3.87
CA LEU A 172 15.98 35.77 -3.72
C LEU A 172 16.35 36.50 -2.42
N LEU A 173 16.54 35.75 -1.33
CA LEU A 173 16.92 36.32 -0.04
C LEU A 173 18.36 36.85 -0.06
N TYR A 174 19.28 36.13 -0.72
CA TYR A 174 20.66 36.55 -0.92
C TYR A 174 20.76 37.81 -1.77
N ASP A 175 20.06 37.86 -2.90
CA ASP A 175 20.07 39.02 -3.81
C ASP A 175 19.55 40.28 -3.09
N ARG A 176 18.45 40.14 -2.35
CA ARG A 176 17.89 41.23 -1.54
C ARG A 176 18.82 41.70 -0.42
N ALA A 177 19.63 40.81 0.15
CA ALA A 177 20.60 41.17 1.18
C ALA A 177 21.84 41.89 0.63
N ARG A 178 22.15 41.72 -0.67
CA ARG A 178 23.28 42.34 -1.36
C ARG A 178 22.92 43.65 -2.09
N GLY A 179 21.64 43.82 -2.46
CA GLY A 179 21.10 45.00 -3.14
C GLY A 179 20.77 46.21 -2.25
N ASN A 180 21.20 46.21 -0.99
CA ASN A 180 21.25 47.33 -0.05
C ASN A 180 22.69 47.49 0.47
#